data_AF-A0A7M3NW06-F1
#
_entry.id   AF-A0A7M3NW06-F1
#
_cell.length_a   1.000
_cell.length_b   1.000
_cell.length_c   1.000
_cell.angle_alpha   90.00
_cell.angle_beta   90.00
_cell.angle_gamma   90.00
#
_symmetry.space_group_name_H-M   'P 1'
#
loop_
_entity.id
_entity.type
_entity.pdbx_description
1 polymer ?
#
loop_
_entity_poly.entity_id
_entity_poly.type
_entity_poly.pdbx_seq_one_letter_code
_entity_poly.pdbx_strand_id
1 'polypeptide(L)'
;MESTGGTSAPPPADAEVHRRLVYGDESALAEVYATYGGLVRRVAVRVTRSPAAAEDVAQEVFAHLWGRPYTYDARRGSLRT
;
A
#
# COMPACT_ATOMS: atom_id res chain seq x y z
N MET A 1 -16.31 -31.02 -6.38
CA MET A 1 -14.94 -30.82 -5.88
C MET A 1 -14.49 -29.47 -6.38
N GLU A 2 -14.71 -28.44 -5.58
CA GLU A 2 -14.31 -27.05 -5.87
C GLU A 2 -12.85 -26.89 -5.44
N SER A 3 -11.93 -26.84 -6.40
CA SER A 3 -10.50 -26.65 -6.15
C SER A 3 -10.05 -25.27 -6.60
N THR A 4 -9.59 -24.52 -5.61
CA THR A 4 -8.43 -23.62 -5.62
C THR A 4 -8.52 -22.29 -6.37
N GLY A 5 -8.96 -21.27 -5.62
CA GLY A 5 -8.13 -20.11 -5.25
C GLY A 5 -7.33 -19.47 -6.39
N GLY A 6 -7.93 -18.50 -7.06
CA GLY A 6 -7.21 -17.55 -7.89
C GLY A 6 -6.24 -16.73 -7.04
N THR A 7 -4.99 -17.17 -6.93
CA THR A 7 -3.89 -16.30 -6.50
C THR A 7 -3.65 -15.34 -7.66
N SER A 8 -4.34 -14.20 -7.64
CA SER A 8 -4.06 -13.10 -8.56
C SER A 8 -2.62 -12.69 -8.28
N ALA A 9 -1.68 -13.12 -9.13
CA ALA A 9 -0.33 -12.58 -9.10
C ALA A 9 -0.45 -11.06 -9.17
N PRO A 10 0.28 -10.32 -8.32
CA PRO A 10 0.25 -8.87 -8.39
C PRO A 10 0.64 -8.45 -9.82
N PRO A 11 0.00 -7.40 -10.37
CA PRO A 11 0.42 -6.89 -11.66
C PRO A 11 1.92 -6.56 -11.60
N PRO A 12 2.66 -6.73 -12.71
CA PRO A 12 4.12 -6.61 -12.73
C PRO A 12 4.63 -5.27 -12.17
N ALA A 13 3.82 -4.20 -12.25
CA ALA A 13 4.11 -2.91 -11.65
C ALA A 13 4.15 -2.96 -10.11
N ASP A 14 3.22 -3.66 -9.45
CA ASP A 14 3.15 -3.76 -7.99
C ASP A 14 4.32 -4.59 -7.44
N ALA A 15 4.74 -5.63 -8.17
CA ALA A 15 5.90 -6.46 -7.82
C ALA A 15 7.23 -5.69 -7.95
N GLU A 16 7.35 -4.83 -8.96
CA GLU A 16 8.52 -3.99 -9.16
C GLU A 16 8.63 -2.90 -8.07
N VAL A 17 7.52 -2.24 -7.76
CA VAL A 17 7.44 -1.27 -6.66
C VAL A 17 7.81 -1.91 -5.33
N HIS A 18 7.32 -3.12 -5.06
CA HIS A 18 7.68 -3.87 -3.85
C HIS A 18 9.18 -4.19 -3.79
N ARG A 19 9.76 -4.65 -4.91
CA ARG A 19 11.19 -4.92 -4.99
C ARG A 19 12.00 -3.65 -4.69
N ARG A 20 11.64 -2.51 -5.30
CA ARG A 20 12.32 -1.23 -5.08
C ARG A 20 12.21 -0.75 -3.63
N LEU A 21 11.04 -0.91 -3.00
CA LEU A 21 10.87 -0.64 -1.56
C LEU A 21 11.77 -1.51 -0.68
N VAL A 22 11.91 -2.81 -1.01
CA VAL A 22 12.81 -3.73 -0.27
C VAL A 22 14.28 -3.29 -0.40
N TYR A 23 14.67 -2.75 -1.56
CA TYR A 23 16.02 -2.20 -1.78
C TYR A 23 16.22 -0.79 -1.22
N GLY A 24 15.20 -0.19 -0.58
CA GLY A 24 15.28 1.14 0.03
C GLY A 24 15.25 2.28 -0.99
N ASP A 25 14.61 2.08 -2.14
CA ASP A 25 14.41 3.15 -3.12
C ASP A 25 13.28 4.09 -2.67
N GLU A 26 13.67 5.29 -2.23
CA GLU A 26 12.74 6.34 -1.79
C GLU A 26 11.78 6.79 -2.90
N SER A 27 12.18 6.67 -4.17
CA SER A 27 11.33 7.01 -5.33
C SER A 27 10.14 6.07 -5.42
N ALA A 28 10.34 4.79 -5.08
CA ALA A 28 9.23 3.83 -5.05
C ALA A 28 8.21 4.16 -3.97
N LEU A 29 8.65 4.67 -2.81
CA LEU A 29 7.73 5.15 -1.78
C LEU A 29 6.95 6.37 -2.26
N ALA A 30 7.60 7.30 -2.97
CA ALA A 30 6.94 8.46 -3.57
C ALA A 30 5.90 8.06 -4.63
N GLU A 31 6.20 7.07 -5.48
CA GLU A 31 5.26 6.52 -6.46
C GLU A 31 4.03 5.88 -5.79
N VAL A 32 4.24 5.14 -4.70
CA VAL A 32 3.17 4.55 -3.90
C VAL A 32 2.34 5.64 -3.23
N TYR A 33 2.97 6.67 -2.68
CA TYR A 33 2.27 7.80 -2.09
C TYR A 33 1.44 8.57 -3.12
N ALA A 34 1.98 8.82 -4.31
CA ALA A 34 1.25 9.49 -5.40
C ALA A 34 0.03 8.69 -5.85
N THR A 35 0.13 7.37 -5.89
CA THR A 35 -0.95 6.49 -6.36
C THR A 35 -2.00 6.24 -5.26
N TYR A 36 -1.57 5.96 -4.02
CA TYR A 36 -2.44 5.49 -2.94
C TYR A 36 -2.69 6.52 -1.84
N GLY A 37 -1.89 7.58 -1.75
CA GLY A 37 -2.04 8.62 -0.72
C GLY A 37 -3.43 9.23 -0.70
N GLY A 38 -4.02 9.48 -1.89
CA GLY A 38 -5.39 9.96 -2.00
C GLY A 38 -6.44 8.97 -1.49
N LEU A 39 -6.26 7.68 -1.73
CA LEU A 39 -7.17 6.63 -1.25
C LEU A 39 -7.05 6.45 0.27
N VAL A 40 -5.82 6.30 0.78
CA VAL A 40 -5.53 6.14 2.21
C VAL A 40 -6.09 7.31 2.99
N ARG A 41 -5.85 8.54 2.55
CA ARG A 41 -6.38 9.74 3.21
C ARG A 41 -7.90 9.77 3.23
N ARG A 42 -8.58 9.41 2.12
CA ARG A 42 -10.05 9.35 2.08
C ARG A 42 -10.62 8.31 3.05
N VAL A 43 -10.01 7.12 3.11
CA VAL A 43 -10.40 6.07 4.05
C VAL A 43 -10.14 6.52 5.49
N ALA A 44 -8.97 7.08 5.77
CA ALA A 44 -8.60 7.57 7.08
C ALA A 44 -9.57 8.66 7.56
N VAL A 45 -9.91 9.65 6.72
CA VAL A 45 -10.91 10.68 7.07
C VAL A 45 -12.28 10.07 7.39
N ARG A 46 -12.70 9.02 6.67
CA ARG A 46 -13.98 8.34 6.94
C ARG A 46 -13.97 7.62 8.29
N VAL A 47 -12.83 7.07 8.70
CA VAL A 47 -12.68 6.33 9.97
C VAL A 47 -12.47 7.28 11.14
N THR A 48 -11.55 8.23 11.03
CA THR A 48 -11.19 9.17 12.12
C THR A 48 -12.18 10.32 12.26
N ARG A 49 -12.95 10.61 11.20
CA ARG A 49 -13.82 11.80 11.09
C ARG A 49 -13.09 13.12 11.34
N SER A 50 -11.76 13.13 11.24
CA SER A 50 -10.90 14.29 11.47
C SER A 50 -9.80 14.34 10.41
N PRO A 51 -9.66 15.44 9.66
CA PRO A 51 -8.64 15.56 8.62
C PRO A 51 -7.22 15.53 9.19
N ALA A 52 -6.99 16.14 10.36
CA ALA A 52 -5.67 16.11 11.00
C ALA A 52 -5.28 14.69 11.43
N ALA A 53 -6.17 13.99 12.13
CA ALA A 53 -5.92 12.60 12.53
C ALA A 53 -5.79 11.65 11.32
N ALA A 54 -6.45 11.96 10.21
CA ALA A 54 -6.31 11.17 8.99
C ALA A 54 -4.94 11.35 8.32
N GLU A 55 -4.33 12.52 8.43
CA GLU A 55 -2.97 12.77 7.95
C GLU A 55 -1.95 12.02 8.80
N ASP A 56 -2.06 12.04 10.12
CA ASP A 56 -1.22 11.22 11.02
C ASP A 56 -1.31 9.72 10.69
N VAL A 57 -2.54 9.20 10.52
CA VAL A 57 -2.75 7.79 10.15
C VAL A 57 -2.15 7.47 8.79
N ALA A 58 -2.29 8.36 7.80
CA ALA A 58 -1.70 8.13 6.49
C ALA A 58 -0.16 8.10 6.59
N GLN A 59 0.44 9.02 7.32
CA GLN A 59 1.88 9.03 7.55
C GLN A 59 2.36 7.76 8.26
N GLU A 60 1.68 7.31 9.31
CA GLU A 60 2.00 6.04 9.99
C GLU A 60 1.92 4.83 9.06
N VAL A 61 0.90 4.77 8.19
CA VAL A 61 0.75 3.68 7.21
C VAL A 61 1.94 3.63 6.26
N PHE A 62 2.34 4.77 5.69
CA PHE A 62 3.48 4.83 4.78
C PHE A 62 4.83 4.62 5.50
N ALA A 63 4.98 5.11 6.73
CA ALA A 63 6.16 4.86 7.56
C ALA A 63 6.28 3.37 7.92
N HIS A 64 5.16 2.70 8.21
CA HIS A 64 5.13 1.26 8.47
C HIS A 64 5.48 0.47 7.22
N LEU A 65 4.97 0.89 6.06
CA LEU A 65 5.30 0.28 4.76
C LEU A 65 6.80 0.37 4.47
N TRP A 66 7.42 1.52 4.73
CA TRP A 66 8.85 1.74 4.58
C TRP A 66 9.69 0.91 5.57
N GLY A 67 9.30 0.89 6.85
CA GLY A 67 10.02 0.14 7.88
C GLY A 67 9.84 -1.38 7.79
N ARG A 68 8.79 -1.85 7.11
CA ARG A 68 8.47 -3.28 6.97
C ARG A 68 8.00 -3.60 5.55
N PRO A 69 8.86 -3.47 4.53
CA PRO A 69 8.47 -3.71 3.13
C PRO A 69 7.99 -5.16 2.91
N TYR A 70 8.42 -6.12 3.74
CA TYR A 70 7.96 -7.52 3.71
C TYR A 70 6.52 -7.74 4.21
N THR A 71 5.92 -6.77 4.90
CA THR A 71 4.50 -6.87 5.34
C THR A 71 3.51 -6.53 4.23
N TYR A 72 4.00 -5.90 3.15
CA TYR A 72 3.21 -5.72 1.94
C TYR A 72 3.05 -7.07 1.22
N ASP A 73 1.86 -7.65 1.35
CA ASP A 73 1.49 -8.87 0.64
C ASP A 73 0.66 -8.51 -0.59
N ALA A 74 1.35 -8.39 -1.72
CA ALA A 74 0.75 -8.11 -3.02
C ALA A 74 -0.24 -9.20 -3.50
N ARG A 75 -0.31 -10.35 -2.80
CA ARG A 75 -1.29 -11.43 -3.05
C ARG A 75 -2.59 -11.24 -2.27
N ARG A 76 -2.65 -10.35 -1.27
CA ARG A 76 -3.84 -10.11 -0.44
C ARG A 76 -4.74 -8.99 -0.96
N GLY A 77 -4.30 -8.25 -1.95
CA GLY A 77 -5.11 -7.27 -2.66
C GLY A 77 -4.25 -6.48 -3.63
N SER A 78 -4.72 -6.34 -4.88
CA SER A 78 -4.15 -5.35 -5.78
C SER A 78 -4.36 -3.97 -5.14
N LEU A 79 -3.34 -3.12 -5.19
CA LEU A 79 -3.45 -1.77 -4.69
C LEU A 79 -4.54 -0.94 -5.44
N ARG A 80 -5.17 -1.48 -6.50
CA ARG A 80 -6.16 -0.83 -7.37
C ARG A 80 -7.65 -1.00 -7.03
N THR A 81 -8.05 -1.37 -5.81
CA THR A 81 -9.47 -1.37 -5.42
C THR A 81 -9.72 -0.46 -4.24
#